data_AF-A0A5J9UWD2-F1
#
_entry.id   AF-A0A5J9UWD2-F1
#
_cell.length_a   1.000
_cell.length_b   1.000
_cell.length_c   1.000
_cell.angle_alpha   90.00
_cell.angle_beta   90.00
_cell.angle_gamma   90.00
#
_symmetry.space_group_name_H-M   'P 1'
#
loop_
_entity.id
_entity.type
_entity.pdbx_description
1 polymer ?
#
loop_
_entity_poly.entity_id
_entity_poly.type
_entity_poly.pdbx_seq_one_letter_code
_entity_poly.pdbx_strand_id
1 'polypeptide(L)'
;MRPPSWKLGEDKLFRNEPERHLGAKLVYMGNSRFCLVEFMFHKDDEHLLRRDPKEAGRRRVLHVTAFGLKYSEEGQLRTTLRRARSCKTYSKQPPDYGYGMSVEPVAFWL
;
A
#
# COMPACT_ATOMS: atom_id res chain seq x y z
N MET A 1 28.88 1.13 17.43
CA MET A 1 27.90 0.03 17.34
C MET A 1 27.65 -0.24 15.87
N ARG A 2 27.68 -1.50 15.40
CA ARG A 2 27.35 -1.82 14.01
C ARG A 2 25.82 -1.79 13.84
N PRO A 3 25.29 -1.18 12.77
CA PRO A 3 23.86 -1.28 12.48
C PRO A 3 23.50 -2.75 12.30
N PRO A 4 22.27 -3.16 12.70
CA PRO A 4 21.81 -4.53 12.51
C PRO A 4 21.85 -4.88 11.02
N SER A 5 22.17 -6.13 10.71
CA SER A 5 22.08 -6.63 9.35
C SER A 5 20.63 -6.53 8.87
N TRP A 6 20.43 -5.97 7.67
CA TRP A 6 19.14 -5.99 7.02
C TRP A 6 18.81 -7.44 6.61
N LYS A 7 17.52 -7.80 6.62
CA LYS A 7 17.02 -9.10 6.17
C LYS A 7 15.86 -8.91 5.21
N LEU A 8 15.79 -9.77 4.19
CA LEU A 8 14.63 -9.87 3.31
C LEU A 8 13.59 -10.79 3.97
N GLY A 9 12.31 -10.39 3.95
CA GLY A 9 11.22 -11.30 4.31
C GLY A 9 10.91 -12.27 3.18
N GLU A 10 10.41 -13.46 3.51
CA GLU A 10 10.04 -14.48 2.50
C GLU A 10 8.64 -14.24 1.88
N ASP A 11 7.78 -13.53 2.60
CA ASP A 11 6.38 -13.36 2.21
C ASP A 11 6.16 -12.27 1.15
N LYS A 12 5.43 -12.61 0.09
CA LYS A 12 4.93 -11.62 -0.89
C LYS A 12 3.70 -10.90 -0.32
N LEU A 13 3.87 -9.62 -0.01
CA LEU A 13 2.82 -8.80 0.60
C LEU A 13 1.95 -8.04 -0.42
N PHE A 14 2.53 -7.70 -1.57
CA PHE A 14 1.83 -6.98 -2.64
C PHE A 14 0.82 -7.85 -3.36
N ARG A 15 -0.29 -7.24 -3.79
CA ARG A 15 -1.25 -7.89 -4.68
C ARG A 15 -0.65 -8.18 -6.04
N ASN A 16 -1.17 -9.20 -6.70
CA ASN A 16 -0.73 -9.62 -8.03
C ASN A 16 -1.44 -8.83 -9.15
N GLU A 17 -1.43 -7.49 -9.06
CA GLU A 17 -2.06 -6.57 -10.03
C GLU A 17 -1.11 -5.38 -10.32
N PRO A 18 0.11 -5.64 -10.85
CA PRO A 18 1.16 -4.62 -10.96
C PRO A 18 0.78 -3.45 -11.88
N GLU A 19 -0.03 -3.70 -12.92
CA GLU A 19 -0.44 -2.69 -13.91
C GLU A 19 -1.29 -1.57 -13.29
N ARG A 20 -2.03 -1.88 -12.22
CA ARG A 20 -2.89 -0.93 -11.52
C ARG A 20 -2.18 -0.24 -10.37
N HIS A 21 -0.97 -0.68 -10.01
CA HIS A 21 -0.29 -0.25 -8.80
C HIS A 21 0.35 1.12 -8.99
N LEU A 22 -0.12 2.09 -8.23
CA LEU A 22 0.38 3.47 -8.22
C LEU A 22 1.53 3.69 -7.24
N GLY A 23 1.56 2.90 -6.16
CA GLY A 23 2.54 3.06 -5.10
C GLY A 23 2.08 2.40 -3.81
N ALA A 24 2.95 2.33 -2.82
CA ALA A 24 2.60 1.80 -1.52
C ALA A 24 3.41 2.43 -0.40
N LYS A 25 2.87 2.35 0.82
CA LYS A 25 3.54 2.78 2.04
C LYS A 25 3.46 1.70 3.09
N LEU A 26 4.59 1.45 3.74
CA LEU A 26 4.68 0.60 4.91
C LEU A 26 4.62 1.47 6.17
N VAL A 27 3.71 1.14 7.08
CA VAL A 27 3.46 1.89 8.32
C VAL A 27 3.71 0.95 9.49
N TYR A 28 4.58 1.33 10.42
CA TYR A 28 4.74 0.60 11.68
C TYR A 28 3.54 0.90 12.58
N MET A 29 2.96 -0.10 13.24
CA MET A 29 1.79 0.03 14.12
C MET A 29 2.10 -0.30 15.60
N GLY A 30 3.37 -0.47 15.96
CA GLY A 30 3.78 -0.93 17.29
C GLY A 30 3.68 -2.45 17.46
N ASN A 31 4.40 -2.99 18.45
CA ASN A 31 4.39 -4.42 18.83
C ASN A 31 4.68 -5.36 17.66
N SER A 32 5.70 -5.03 16.85
CA SER A 32 6.06 -5.78 15.64
C SER A 32 4.94 -5.91 14.62
N ARG A 33 3.91 -5.05 14.68
CA ARG A 33 2.83 -4.97 13.69
C ARG A 33 3.10 -3.86 12.70
N PHE A 34 2.68 -4.10 11.47
CA PHE A 34 2.84 -3.23 10.33
C PHE A 34 1.56 -3.21 9.51
N CYS A 35 1.41 -2.15 8.74
CA CYS A 35 0.35 -1.99 7.77
C CYS A 35 0.95 -1.61 6.42
N LEU A 36 0.70 -2.42 5.40
CA LEU A 36 0.97 -2.07 4.02
C LEU A 36 -0.27 -1.38 3.43
N VAL A 37 -0.12 -0.15 2.96
CA VAL A 37 -1.16 0.59 2.26
C VAL A 37 -0.78 0.68 0.78
N GLU A 38 -1.49 -0.04 -0.07
CA GLU A 38 -1.32 -0.04 -1.53
C GLU A 38 -2.31 0.94 -2.19
N PHE A 39 -1.80 1.69 -3.16
CA PHE A 39 -2.55 2.65 -3.98
C PHE A 39 -2.74 2.03 -5.35
N MET A 40 -4.01 1.89 -5.76
CA MET A 40 -4.32 1.30 -7.05
C MET A 40 -5.31 2.13 -7.84
N PHE A 41 -5.22 2.06 -9.16
CA PHE A 41 -6.31 2.46 -10.03
C PHE A 41 -7.50 1.54 -9.84
N HIS A 42 -8.70 2.12 -9.97
CA HIS A 42 -9.91 1.31 -10.05
C HIS A 42 -9.89 0.50 -11.36
N LYS A 43 -10.37 -0.76 -11.31
CA LYS A 43 -10.39 -1.68 -12.47
C LYS A 43 -11.03 -1.06 -13.72
N ASP A 44 -12.10 -0.29 -13.54
CA ASP A 44 -12.81 0.38 -14.64
C ASP A 44 -12.01 1.53 -15.29
N ASP A 45 -10.98 2.02 -14.60
CA ASP A 45 -10.12 3.11 -15.06
C ASP A 45 -8.81 2.58 -15.68
N GLU A 46 -8.62 1.26 -15.75
CA GLU A 46 -7.43 0.59 -16.30
C GLU A 46 -7.18 0.95 -17.77
N HIS A 47 -8.23 1.16 -18.56
CA HIS A 47 -8.12 1.58 -19.96
C HIS A 47 -7.53 2.99 -20.10
N LEU A 48 -7.59 3.82 -19.05
CA LEU A 48 -7.06 5.18 -19.06
C LEU A 48 -5.55 5.21 -18.76
N LEU A 49 -4.96 4.09 -18.30
CA LEU A 49 -3.51 3.96 -18.08
C LEU A 49 -2.69 4.05 -19.36
N ARG A 50 -3.34 3.79 -20.51
CA ARG A 50 -2.76 3.92 -21.85
C ARG A 50 -2.95 5.31 -22.45
N ARG A 51 -3.69 6.20 -21.78
CA ARG A 51 -3.92 7.59 -22.17
C ARG A 51 -3.14 8.55 -21.27
N ASP A 52 -3.15 9.84 -21.61
CA ASP A 52 -2.49 10.90 -20.84
C ASP A 52 -2.78 10.71 -19.33
N PRO A 53 -1.77 10.70 -18.45
CA PRO A 53 -1.93 10.62 -17.00
C PRO A 53 -2.93 11.63 -16.41
N LYS A 54 -3.21 12.73 -17.12
CA LYS A 54 -4.24 13.72 -16.76
C LYS A 54 -5.68 13.20 -16.96
N GLU A 55 -5.88 12.25 -17.88
CA GLU A 55 -7.13 11.51 -18.08
C GLU A 55 -7.19 10.22 -17.24
N ALA A 56 -6.06 9.76 -16.72
CA ALA A 56 -5.94 8.52 -15.96
C ALA A 56 -6.81 8.56 -14.68
N GLY A 57 -8.00 7.99 -14.81
CA GLY A 57 -8.90 7.51 -13.76
C GLY A 57 -9.09 8.43 -12.57
N ARG A 58 -10.29 8.96 -12.35
CA ARG A 58 -10.57 9.75 -11.13
C ARG A 58 -10.79 8.87 -9.90
N ARG A 59 -10.88 7.55 -10.07
CA ARG A 59 -11.13 6.61 -8.97
C ARG A 59 -9.84 5.99 -8.47
N ARG A 60 -9.67 6.01 -7.15
CA ARG A 60 -8.53 5.41 -6.45
C ARG A 60 -9.03 4.34 -5.50
N VAL A 61 -8.32 3.23 -5.42
CA VAL A 61 -8.59 2.16 -4.47
C VAL A 61 -7.42 2.08 -3.51
N LEU A 62 -7.72 2.16 -2.22
CA LEU A 62 -6.77 1.91 -1.15
C LEU A 62 -6.95 0.48 -0.66
N HIS A 63 -5.86 -0.29 -0.68
CA HIS A 63 -5.81 -1.60 -0.05
C HIS A 63 -4.94 -1.53 1.20
N VAL A 64 -5.51 -1.95 2.32
CA VAL A 64 -4.86 -1.90 3.61
C VAL A 64 -4.67 -3.33 4.07
N THR A 65 -3.41 -3.75 4.26
CA THR A 65 -3.05 -5.08 4.76
C THR A 65 -2.26 -4.92 6.05
N ALA A 66 -2.89 -5.21 7.18
CA ALA A 66 -2.22 -5.30 8.47
C ALA A 66 -1.61 -6.70 8.68
N PHE A 67 -0.37 -6.74 9.17
CA PHE A 67 0.36 -7.98 9.47
C PHE A 67 1.34 -7.78 10.62
N GLY A 68 1.66 -8.85 11.35
CA GLY A 68 2.78 -8.84 12.29
C GLY A 68 4.03 -9.41 11.64
N LEU A 69 5.20 -9.15 12.23
CA LEU A 69 6.47 -9.78 11.87
C LEU A 69 6.99 -10.61 13.04
N LYS A 70 7.49 -11.80 12.74
CA LYS A 70 8.14 -12.69 13.71
C LYS A 70 9.28 -13.44 13.02
N TYR A 71 10.31 -13.79 13.78
CA TYR A 71 11.31 -14.76 13.34
C TYR A 71 10.78 -16.19 13.49
N SER A 72 10.95 -17.00 12.46
CA SER A 72 10.79 -18.45 12.55
C SER A 72 11.90 -19.07 13.39
N GLU A 73 11.79 -20.35 13.72
CA GLU A 73 12.83 -21.09 14.44
C GLU A 73 14.14 -21.16 13.65
N GLU A 74 14.04 -21.15 12.32
CA GLU A 74 15.15 -21.10 11.37
C GLU A 74 15.73 -19.68 11.20
N GLY A 75 15.23 -18.70 11.97
CA GLY A 75 15.70 -17.31 11.95
C GLY A 75 15.27 -16.51 10.72
N GLN A 76 14.28 -16.99 9.96
CA GLN A 76 13.71 -16.29 8.81
C GLN A 76 12.65 -15.29 9.25
N LEU A 77 12.60 -14.12 8.60
CA LEU A 77 11.61 -13.11 8.90
C LEU A 77 10.30 -13.45 8.19
N ARG A 78 9.26 -13.74 8.98
CA ARG A 78 7.94 -14.16 8.50
C ARG A 78 6.82 -13.25 8.99
N THR A 79 5.75 -13.22 8.22
CA THR A 79 4.54 -12.47 8.54
C THR A 79 3.58 -13.31 9.38
N THR A 80 3.09 -12.77 10.49
CA THR A 80 2.10 -13.45 11.34
C THR A 80 0.70 -13.04 10.88
N LEU A 81 -0.03 -13.97 10.27
CA LEU A 81 -1.35 -13.76 9.68
C LEU A 81 -2.44 -13.50 10.74
N ARG A 82 -2.69 -12.22 11.04
CA ARG A 82 -4.05 -11.74 11.32
C ARG A 82 -4.35 -10.63 10.33
N ARG A 83 -4.51 -11.03 9.07
CA ARG A 83 -4.74 -10.12 7.94
C ARG A 83 -6.12 -9.48 8.08
N ALA A 84 -6.18 -8.30 8.68
CA ALA A 84 -7.28 -7.39 8.41
C ALA A 84 -7.03 -6.78 7.03
N ARG A 85 -7.87 -7.13 6.06
CA ARG A 85 -7.85 -6.52 4.73
C ARG A 85 -9.04 -5.59 4.64
N SER A 86 -8.78 -4.34 4.31
CA SER A 86 -9.83 -3.38 3.97
C SER A 86 -9.54 -2.82 2.59
N CYS A 87 -10.60 -2.62 1.82
CA CYS A 87 -10.54 -1.89 0.56
C CYS A 87 -11.48 -0.68 0.65
N LYS A 88 -11.02 0.46 0.15
CA LYS A 88 -11.87 1.64 0.05
C LYS A 88 -11.67 2.31 -1.30
N THR A 89 -12.78 2.51 -1.99
CA THR A 89 -12.82 3.20 -3.28
C THR A 89 -13.20 4.66 -3.05
N TYR A 90 -12.46 5.56 -3.66
CA TYR A 90 -12.73 7.00 -3.66
C TYR A 90 -13.07 7.43 -5.08
N SER A 91 -14.25 8.04 -5.26
CA SER A 91 -14.71 8.60 -6.53
C SER A 91 -14.78 10.13 -6.44
N LYS A 92 -13.79 10.80 -7.04
CA LYS A 92 -13.67 12.27 -7.27
C LYS A 92 -13.33 13.17 -6.06
N GLN A 93 -12.54 14.20 -6.36
CA GLN A 93 -12.20 15.35 -5.51
C GLN A 93 -13.37 16.35 -5.41
N PRO A 94 -13.43 17.16 -4.33
CA PRO A 94 -14.19 18.41 -4.26
C PRO A 94 -13.77 19.40 -5.37
N PRO A 95 -14.60 20.39 -5.74
CA PRO A 95 -14.43 21.17 -6.97
C PRO A 95 -13.17 22.04 -7.07
N ASP A 96 -12.38 22.20 -6.00
CA ASP A 96 -11.44 23.31 -5.86
C ASP A 96 -10.01 22.89 -5.44
N TYR A 97 -9.54 21.73 -5.90
CA TYR A 97 -8.19 21.24 -5.58
C TYR A 97 -7.22 21.45 -6.77
N GLY A 98 -6.49 22.57 -6.72
CA GLY A 98 -5.33 22.84 -7.56
C GLY A 98 -4.11 22.00 -7.20
N TYR A 99 -3.30 21.74 -8.23
CA TYR A 99 -1.89 21.34 -8.25
C TYR A 99 -1.23 21.05 -6.88
N GLY A 100 -0.87 19.79 -6.61
CA GLY A 100 0.23 19.49 -5.69
C GLY A 100 -0.06 18.72 -4.39
N MET A 101 -1.15 17.94 -4.29
CA MET A 101 -1.27 16.98 -3.17
C MET A 101 -0.61 15.64 -3.52
N SER A 102 0.30 15.21 -2.64
CA SER A 102 1.14 14.03 -2.76
C SER A 102 0.37 12.80 -3.25
N VAL A 103 0.95 12.11 -4.25
CA VAL A 103 0.51 10.80 -4.74
C VAL A 103 0.62 9.73 -3.65
N GLU A 104 1.27 10.06 -2.53
CA GLU A 104 1.51 9.15 -1.43
C GLU A 104 0.44 9.23 -0.31
N PRO A 105 0.07 8.09 0.29
CA PRO A 105 -0.71 8.05 1.52
C PRO A 105 -0.04 8.84 2.62
N VAL A 106 -0.75 9.82 3.17
CA VAL A 106 -0.51 10.26 4.53
C VAL A 106 -1.30 9.37 5.46
N ALA A 107 -0.68 8.27 5.91
CA ALA A 107 -1.18 7.51 7.05
C ALA A 107 -0.86 8.29 8.33
N PHE A 108 -1.89 8.69 9.06
CA PHE A 108 -1.78 9.22 10.41
C PHE A 108 -2.30 8.18 11.41
N TRP A 109 -1.78 8.25 12.62
CA TRP A 109 -2.17 7.39 13.73
C TRP A 109 -3.62 7.74 14.16
N LEU A 110 -4.45 6.72 14.37
CA LEU A 110 -5.71 6.83 15.15
C LEU A 110 -5.43 6.31 16.57
#